data_AF-A0A6N3GHX3-F1
#
_entry.id   AF-A0A6N3GHX3-F1
#
_cell.length_a   1.000
_cell.length_b   1.000
_cell.length_c   1.000
_cell.angle_alpha   90.00
_cell.angle_beta   90.00
_cell.angle_gamma   90.00
#
_symmetry.space_group_name_H-M   'P 1'
#
loop_
_entity.id
_entity.type
_entity.pdbx_description
1 polymer ?
#
loop_
_entity_poly.entity_id
_entity_poly.type
_entity_poly.pdbx_seq_one_letter_code
_entity_poly.pdbx_strand_id
1 'polypeptide(L)'
;MVNKEYDYIRGNTALNPKRKYDEIDRRIQKEKQERERRERLRREKNAKKQVVKNILHVALVALIFGVLTIARNGKVYGLQKDLSKVRSEINLAIEEGNALKAELYNYEAIDKVRTIASESGMKMPTKDDTITVDITTDYFANIRE
;
A
#
# COMPACT_ATOMS: atom_id res chain seq x y z
N MET A 1 20.40 -16.60 -74.50
CA MET A 1 21.17 -17.83 -74.77
C MET A 1 22.56 -17.64 -74.16
N VAL A 2 22.94 -18.49 -73.22
CA VAL A 2 24.28 -18.47 -72.60
C VAL A 2 25.16 -19.39 -73.43
N ASN A 3 26.09 -18.82 -74.20
CA ASN A 3 27.07 -19.61 -74.97
C ASN A 3 28.04 -20.27 -73.98
N LYS A 4 27.93 -21.59 -73.83
CA LYS A 4 28.96 -22.42 -73.20
C LYS A 4 29.96 -22.84 -74.27
N GLU A 5 31.11 -22.19 -74.31
CA GLU A 5 32.26 -22.69 -75.04
C GLU A 5 32.86 -23.88 -74.29
N TYR A 6 33.03 -24.99 -74.99
CA TYR A 6 33.70 -26.19 -74.49
C TYR A 6 35.18 -26.13 -74.86
N ASP A 7 36.07 -26.21 -73.88
CA ASP A 7 37.51 -26.31 -74.07
C ASP A 7 37.91 -27.80 -74.12
N TYR A 8 38.35 -28.30 -75.27
CA TYR A 8 38.85 -29.66 -75.42
C TYR A 8 40.32 -29.75 -74.99
N ILE A 9 40.62 -30.55 -73.97
CA ILE A 9 41.99 -30.75 -73.46
C ILE A 9 42.57 -32.05 -74.06
N ARG A 10 43.69 -31.95 -74.78
CA ARG A 10 44.55 -33.09 -75.16
C ARG A 10 45.94 -32.90 -74.55
N GLY A 11 46.28 -33.67 -73.51
CA GLY A 11 47.61 -33.69 -72.88
C GLY A 11 47.60 -33.96 -71.36
N ASN A 12 48.78 -34.27 -70.78
CA ASN A 12 48.95 -34.55 -69.35
C ASN A 12 48.52 -33.35 -68.48
N THR A 13 47.56 -33.56 -67.58
CA THR A 13 46.87 -32.55 -66.77
C THR A 13 47.70 -32.07 -65.57
N ALA A 14 49.00 -31.82 -65.76
CA ALA A 14 49.91 -31.62 -64.64
C ALA A 14 49.80 -30.27 -63.93
N LEU A 15 49.23 -29.20 -64.51
CA LEU A 15 48.95 -27.94 -63.78
C LEU A 15 47.98 -27.05 -64.56
N ASN A 16 46.68 -27.32 -64.51
CA ASN A 16 45.63 -26.45 -65.04
C ASN A 16 45.73 -25.05 -64.36
N PRO A 17 46.23 -23.99 -65.03
CA PRO A 17 46.44 -22.70 -64.36
C PRO A 17 45.08 -22.05 -64.11
N LYS A 18 44.74 -21.83 -62.84
CA LYS A 18 43.51 -21.12 -62.46
C LYS A 18 43.52 -19.71 -63.09
N ARG A 19 42.52 -19.41 -63.94
CA ARG A 19 42.38 -18.09 -64.59
C ARG A 19 42.10 -17.03 -63.51
N LYS A 20 42.80 -15.88 -63.53
CA LYS A 20 42.68 -14.80 -62.52
C LYS A 20 41.24 -14.29 -62.30
N TYR A 21 40.36 -14.45 -63.28
CA TYR A 21 38.94 -14.09 -63.18
C TYR A 21 38.21 -14.87 -62.06
N ASP A 22 38.56 -16.14 -61.83
CA ASP A 22 37.99 -16.96 -60.75
C ASP A 22 38.33 -16.42 -59.34
N GLU A 23 39.47 -15.75 -59.18
CA GLU A 23 39.85 -15.17 -57.88
C GLU A 23 39.09 -13.88 -57.59
N ILE A 24 38.81 -13.08 -58.61
CA ILE A 24 38.03 -11.84 -58.49
C ILE A 24 36.59 -12.18 -58.11
N ASP A 25 35.97 -13.13 -58.80
CA ASP A 25 34.61 -13.58 -58.48
C ASP A 25 34.50 -14.21 -57.09
N ARG A 26 35.51 -14.99 -56.67
CA ARG A 26 35.59 -15.52 -55.30
C ARG A 26 35.73 -14.42 -54.25
N ARG A 27 36.49 -13.35 -54.51
CA ARG A 27 36.60 -12.20 -53.58
C ARG A 27 35.27 -11.46 -53.47
N ILE A 28 34.60 -11.19 -54.59
CA ILE A 28 33.30 -10.51 -54.61
C ILE A 28 32.25 -11.35 -53.86
N GLN A 29 32.22 -12.67 -54.07
CA GLN A 29 31.32 -13.57 -53.34
C GLN A 29 31.61 -13.61 -51.84
N LYS A 30 32.89 -13.65 -51.44
CA LYS A 30 33.29 -13.59 -50.02
C LYS A 30 32.88 -12.26 -49.38
N GLU A 31 33.11 -11.14 -50.06
CA GLU A 31 32.74 -9.82 -49.55
C GLU A 31 31.21 -9.67 -49.41
N LYS A 32 30.45 -10.19 -50.37
CA LYS A 32 28.98 -10.23 -50.30
C LYS A 32 28.50 -11.08 -49.11
N GLN A 33 29.09 -12.27 -48.89
CA GLN A 33 28.79 -13.10 -47.74
C GLN A 33 29.15 -12.43 -46.40
N GLU A 34 30.27 -11.71 -46.32
CA GLU A 34 30.64 -10.95 -45.12
C GLU A 34 29.69 -9.80 -44.85
N ARG A 35 29.27 -9.06 -45.89
CA ARG A 35 28.27 -7.99 -45.77
C ARG A 35 26.93 -8.55 -45.28
N GLU A 36 26.47 -9.65 -45.85
CA GLU A 36 25.24 -10.34 -45.41
C GLU A 36 25.35 -10.84 -43.96
N ARG A 37 26.48 -11.40 -43.53
CA ARG A 37 26.72 -11.79 -42.13
C ARG A 37 26.68 -10.59 -41.19
N ARG A 38 27.33 -9.48 -41.55
CA ARG A 38 27.31 -8.24 -40.75
C ARG A 38 25.90 -7.66 -40.65
N GLU A 39 25.12 -7.70 -41.72
CA GLU A 39 23.72 -7.28 -41.70
C GLU A 39 22.85 -8.15 -40.81
N ARG A 40 22.98 -9.49 -40.88
CA ARG A 40 22.26 -10.41 -39.99
C ARG A 40 22.58 -10.13 -38.53
N LEU A 41 23.86 -9.97 -38.19
CA LEU A 41 24.29 -9.61 -36.82
C LEU A 41 23.73 -8.25 -36.36
N ARG A 42 23.63 -7.26 -37.26
CA ARG A 42 23.01 -5.96 -36.95
C ARG A 42 21.51 -6.11 -36.70
N ARG A 43 20.81 -6.90 -37.52
CA ARG A 43 19.37 -7.17 -37.35
C ARG A 43 19.09 -7.88 -36.03
N GLU A 44 19.89 -8.90 -35.68
CA GLU A 44 19.79 -9.60 -34.40
C GLU A 44 20.05 -8.69 -33.20
N LYS A 45 21.08 -7.83 -33.26
CA LYS A 45 21.35 -6.84 -32.21
C LYS A 45 20.21 -5.85 -32.05
N ASN A 46 19.62 -5.39 -33.15
CA ASN A 46 18.49 -4.47 -33.13
C ASN A 46 17.22 -5.14 -32.56
N ALA A 47 16.96 -6.39 -32.94
CA ALA A 47 15.86 -7.17 -32.38
C ALA A 47 16.02 -7.36 -30.86
N LYS A 48 17.22 -7.73 -30.38
CA LYS A 48 17.51 -7.83 -28.94
C LYS A 48 17.31 -6.50 -28.22
N LYS A 49 17.77 -5.39 -28.81
CA LYS A 49 17.55 -4.05 -28.24
C LYS A 49 16.07 -3.68 -28.16
N GLN A 50 15.27 -4.04 -29.16
CA GLN A 50 13.82 -3.81 -29.14
C GLN A 50 13.14 -4.62 -28.04
N VAL A 51 13.50 -5.90 -27.87
CA VAL A 51 12.98 -6.73 -26.77
C VAL A 51 13.29 -6.11 -25.41
N VAL A 52 14.53 -5.69 -25.18
CA VAL A 52 14.92 -5.03 -23.91
C VAL A 52 14.15 -3.73 -23.70
N LYS A 53 13.97 -2.90 -24.74
CA LYS A 53 13.18 -1.67 -24.65
C LYS A 53 11.72 -1.94 -24.31
N ASN A 54 11.13 -3.00 -24.86
CA ASN A 54 9.75 -3.39 -24.56
C ASN A 54 9.61 -3.88 -23.13
N ILE A 55 10.52 -4.73 -22.66
CA ILE A 55 10.56 -5.18 -21.26
C ILE A 55 10.70 -3.97 -20.32
N LEU A 56 11.57 -3.03 -20.65
CA LEU A 56 11.76 -1.81 -19.87
C LEU A 56 10.47 -0.97 -19.81
N HIS A 57 9.77 -0.82 -20.93
CA HIS A 57 8.48 -0.12 -20.96
C HIS A 57 7.44 -0.79 -20.07
N VAL A 58 7.29 -2.12 -20.16
CA VAL A 58 6.35 -2.88 -19.32
C VAL A 58 6.71 -2.75 -17.84
N ALA A 59 7.99 -2.84 -17.49
CA ALA A 59 8.47 -2.67 -16.12
C ALA A 59 8.18 -1.26 -15.58
N LEU A 60 8.34 -0.23 -16.41
CA LEU A 60 8.09 1.16 -16.03
C LEU A 60 6.59 1.39 -15.78
N VAL A 61 5.72 0.85 -16.65
CA VAL A 61 4.27 0.88 -16.48
C VAL A 61 3.86 0.16 -15.19
N ALA A 62 4.39 -1.05 -14.95
CA ALA A 62 4.12 -1.80 -13.72
C ALA A 62 4.56 -1.05 -12.45
N LEU A 63 5.71 -0.36 -12.51
CA LEU A 63 6.20 0.45 -11.40
C LEU A 63 5.29 1.64 -11.11
N ILE A 64 4.83 2.36 -12.14
CA ILE A 64 3.88 3.47 -11.97
C ILE A 64 2.59 2.96 -11.31
N PHE A 65 2.01 1.87 -11.82
CA PHE A 65 0.79 1.30 -11.24
C PHE A 65 1.01 0.79 -9.81
N GLY A 66 2.17 0.19 -9.53
CA GLY A 66 2.55 -0.27 -8.19
C GLY A 66 2.61 0.89 -7.19
N VAL A 67 3.33 1.97 -7.52
CA VAL A 67 3.43 3.17 -6.67
C VAL A 67 2.07 3.81 -6.45
N LEU A 68 1.25 3.93 -7.51
CA LEU A 68 -0.08 4.53 -7.45
C LEU A 68 -1.02 3.72 -6.55
N THR A 69 -0.92 2.39 -6.59
CA THR A 69 -1.69 1.48 -5.72
C THR A 69 -1.29 1.63 -4.25
N ILE A 70 0.01 1.66 -3.96
CA ILE A 70 0.52 1.85 -2.59
C ILE A 70 0.08 3.22 -2.04
N ALA A 71 0.21 4.29 -2.84
CA ALA A 71 -0.20 5.63 -2.44
C ALA A 71 -1.70 5.72 -2.14
N ARG A 72 -2.53 5.06 -2.96
CA ARG A 72 -3.98 5.00 -2.73
C ARG A 72 -4.31 4.24 -1.45
N ASN A 73 -3.68 3.09 -1.23
CA ASN A 73 -3.87 2.30 -0.01
C ASN A 73 -3.46 3.10 1.23
N GLY A 74 -2.34 3.82 1.19
CA GLY A 74 -1.91 4.70 2.29
C GLY A 74 -2.96 5.75 2.68
N LYS A 75 -3.61 6.39 1.69
CA LYS A 75 -4.71 7.34 1.95
C LYS A 75 -5.94 6.66 2.58
N VAL A 76 -6.29 5.46 2.12
CA VAL A 76 -7.43 4.70 2.67
C VAL A 76 -7.17 4.33 4.13
N TYR A 77 -5.97 3.90 4.49
CA TYR A 77 -5.62 3.60 5.88
C TYR A 77 -5.65 4.84 6.77
N GLY A 78 -5.19 6.00 6.26
CA GLY A 78 -5.30 7.28 6.97
C GLY A 78 -6.77 7.62 7.26
N LEU A 79 -7.62 7.58 6.24
CA LEU A 79 -9.06 7.84 6.38
C LEU A 79 -9.76 6.85 7.33
N GLN A 80 -9.40 5.57 7.29
CA GLN A 80 -9.94 4.58 8.23
C GLN A 80 -9.55 4.88 9.68
N LYS A 81 -8.30 5.30 9.92
CA LYS A 81 -7.82 5.68 11.24
C LYS A 81 -8.58 6.91 11.76
N ASP A 82 -8.74 7.93 10.92
CA ASP A 82 -9.46 9.14 11.28
C ASP A 82 -10.93 8.84 11.56
N LEU A 83 -11.58 8.02 10.73
CA LEU A 83 -12.94 7.55 10.96
C LEU A 83 -13.07 6.80 12.30
N SER A 84 -12.11 5.93 12.61
CA SER A 84 -12.10 5.21 13.89
C SER A 84 -11.93 6.15 15.08
N LYS A 85 -11.09 7.19 14.95
CA LYS A 85 -10.88 8.19 15.99
C LYS A 85 -12.15 9.01 16.22
N VAL A 86 -12.76 9.52 15.15
CA VAL A 86 -14.03 10.26 15.22
C VAL A 86 -15.12 9.40 15.84
N ARG A 87 -15.21 8.12 15.48
CA ARG A 87 -16.19 7.21 16.08
C ARG A 87 -15.96 7.02 17.59
N SER A 88 -14.71 6.92 18.02
CA SER A 88 -14.36 6.85 19.45
C SER A 88 -14.74 8.13 20.18
N GLU A 89 -14.45 9.29 19.58
CA GLU A 89 -14.78 10.61 20.15
C GLU A 89 -16.31 10.79 20.27
N ILE A 90 -17.08 10.35 19.27
CA ILE A 90 -18.55 10.35 19.32
C ILE A 90 -19.07 9.47 20.47
N ASN A 91 -18.53 8.27 20.64
CA ASN A 91 -18.96 7.39 21.72
C ASN A 91 -18.65 7.99 23.09
N LEU A 92 -17.48 8.58 23.28
CA LEU A 92 -17.11 9.28 24.52
C LEU A 92 -18.07 10.44 24.79
N ALA A 93 -18.37 11.27 23.78
CA ALA A 93 -19.31 12.37 23.93
C ALA A 93 -20.74 11.92 24.27
N ILE A 94 -21.18 10.76 23.74
CA ILE A 94 -22.47 10.14 24.09
C ILE A 94 -22.45 9.65 25.53
N GLU A 95 -21.38 9.00 25.98
CA GLU A 95 -21.24 8.53 27.36
C GLU A 95 -21.23 9.70 28.35
N GLU A 96 -20.46 10.75 28.07
CA GLU A 96 -20.46 11.99 28.86
C GLU A 96 -21.85 12.64 28.90
N GLY A 97 -22.53 12.71 27.76
CA GLY A 97 -23.90 13.24 27.67
C GLY A 97 -24.91 12.41 28.46
N ASN A 98 -24.79 11.08 28.43
CA ASN A 98 -25.64 10.18 29.21
C ASN A 98 -25.37 10.29 30.71
N ALA A 99 -24.10 10.40 31.11
CA ALA A 99 -23.72 10.61 32.51
C ALA A 99 -24.28 11.93 33.05
N LEU A 100 -24.12 13.01 32.30
CA LEU A 100 -24.68 14.32 32.65
C LEU A 100 -26.21 14.27 32.75
N LYS A 101 -26.87 13.58 31.81
CA LYS A 101 -28.32 13.42 31.84
C LYS A 101 -28.79 12.64 33.08
N ALA A 102 -28.05 11.61 33.49
CA ALA A 102 -28.34 10.87 34.72
C ALA A 102 -28.16 11.75 35.98
N GLU A 103 -27.13 12.60 36.01
CA GLU A 103 -26.92 13.57 37.09
C GLU A 103 -28.06 14.60 37.18
N LEU A 104 -28.50 15.14 36.04
CA LEU A 104 -29.68 16.01 35.95
C LEU A 104 -30.94 15.33 36.48
N TYR A 105 -31.20 14.07 36.10
CA TYR A 105 -32.33 13.32 36.64
C TYR A 105 -32.24 13.11 38.15
N ASN A 106 -31.05 12.83 38.68
CA ASN A 106 -30.85 12.71 40.13
C ASN A 106 -31.13 14.05 40.84
N TYR A 107 -30.68 15.17 40.26
CA TYR A 107 -30.95 16.50 40.80
C TYR A 107 -32.45 16.81 40.80
N GLU A 108 -33.14 16.58 39.68
CA GLU A 108 -34.60 16.75 39.58
C GLU A 108 -35.36 15.82 40.55
N ALA A 109 -34.89 14.60 40.74
CA ALA A 109 -35.49 13.66 41.68
C ALA A 109 -35.33 14.14 43.14
N ILE A 110 -34.15 14.63 43.52
CA ILE A 110 -33.92 15.23 44.84
C ILE A 110 -34.82 16.44 45.06
N ASP A 111 -34.97 17.29 44.05
CA ASP A 111 -35.81 18.48 44.16
C ASP A 111 -37.29 18.11 44.32
N LYS A 112 -37.79 17.11 43.56
CA LYS A 112 -39.13 16.54 43.74
C LYS A 112 -39.34 15.96 45.14
N VAL A 113 -38.38 15.20 45.65
CA VAL A 113 -38.44 14.65 47.02
C VAL A 113 -38.47 15.78 48.05
N ARG A 114 -37.66 16.83 47.86
CA ARG A 114 -37.67 18.02 48.71
C ARG A 114 -39.03 18.72 48.69
N THR A 115 -39.66 18.88 47.52
CA THR A 115 -40.99 19.49 47.42
C THR A 115 -42.03 18.68 48.18
N ILE A 116 -42.12 17.36 47.95
CA ILE A 116 -43.07 16.48 48.63
C ILE A 116 -42.86 16.45 50.16
N ALA A 117 -41.60 16.39 50.60
CA ALA A 117 -41.26 16.41 52.02
C ALA A 117 -41.66 17.75 52.69
N SER A 118 -41.45 18.86 51.99
CA SER A 118 -41.85 20.20 52.47
C SER A 118 -43.37 20.33 52.57
N GLU A 119 -44.11 19.83 51.58
CA GLU A 119 -45.58 19.77 51.62
C GLU A 119 -46.10 18.88 52.75
N SER A 120 -45.38 17.81 53.09
CA SER A 120 -45.69 16.92 54.22
C SER A 120 -45.28 17.49 55.59
N GLY A 121 -44.79 18.73 55.64
CA GLY A 121 -44.41 19.44 56.87
C GLY A 121 -43.00 19.13 57.38
N MET A 122 -42.18 18.38 56.63
CA MET A 122 -40.77 18.17 56.97
C MET A 122 -39.96 19.44 56.67
N LYS A 123 -39.10 19.84 57.61
CA LYS A 123 -38.22 21.01 57.48
C LYS A 123 -36.79 20.55 57.34
N MET A 124 -36.00 21.28 56.56
CA MET A 124 -34.58 21.01 56.44
C MET A 124 -33.91 21.27 57.81
N PRO A 125 -33.18 20.31 58.39
CA PRO A 125 -32.63 20.45 59.74
C PRO A 125 -31.63 21.60 59.79
N THR A 126 -31.75 22.41 60.84
CA THR A 126 -30.86 23.54 61.12
C THR A 126 -29.75 23.13 62.09
N LYS A 127 -28.72 23.95 62.28
CA LYS A 127 -27.61 23.64 63.20
C LYS A 127 -28.12 23.36 64.62
N ASP A 128 -29.22 23.98 65.01
CA ASP A 128 -29.87 23.82 66.31
C ASP A 128 -30.58 22.45 66.47
N ASP A 129 -30.85 21.74 65.37
CA ASP A 129 -31.47 20.42 65.36
C ASP A 129 -30.44 19.27 65.36
N THR A 130 -29.14 19.60 65.40
CA THR A 130 -28.05 18.61 65.31
C THR A 130 -27.58 18.17 66.69
N ILE A 131 -27.71 16.88 67.01
CA ILE A 131 -27.12 16.28 68.21
C ILE A 131 -25.79 15.64 67.80
N THR A 132 -24.68 16.26 68.19
CA THR A 132 -23.34 15.66 68.04
C THR A 132 -23.03 14.83 69.27
N VAL A 133 -22.91 13.51 69.11
CA VAL A 133 -22.49 12.59 70.17
C VAL A 133 -21.01 12.29 70.01
N ASP A 134 -20.23 12.61 71.04
CA ASP A 134 -18.81 12.26 71.10
C ASP A 134 -18.67 10.82 71.65
N ILE A 135 -18.28 9.89 70.77
CA ILE A 135 -18.09 8.45 71.06
C ILE A 135 -16.64 8.11 71.42
N THR A 136 -15.81 9.10 71.76
CA THR A 136 -14.43 8.86 72.25
C THR A 136 -14.39 8.09 73.58
N THR A 137 -15.50 8.03 74.32
CA THR A 137 -15.61 7.26 75.55
C THR A 137 -16.37 5.95 75.27
N ASP A 138 -15.72 4.81 75.48
CA ASP A 138 -16.33 3.48 75.31
C ASP A 138 -17.27 3.16 76.49
N TYR A 139 -18.55 3.51 76.34
CA TYR A 139 -19.60 3.24 77.33
C TYR A 139 -20.03 1.76 77.38
N PHE A 140 -19.49 0.90 76.52
CA PHE A 140 -19.86 -0.52 76.41
C PHE A 140 -18.71 -1.48 76.76
N ALA A 141 -17.63 -0.98 77.37
CA ALA A 141 -16.48 -1.80 77.80
C ALA A 141 -16.88 -3.02 78.67
N ASN A 142 -18.00 -2.94 79.38
CA ASN A 142 -18.49 -3.98 80.29
C ASN A 142 -19.40 -5.05 79.63
N ILE A 143 -19.68 -4.97 78.33
CA ILE A 143 -20.57 -5.93 77.63
C ILE A 143 -19.78 -6.87 76.70
N ARG A 144 -18.47 -6.98 76.90
CA ARG A 144 -17.63 -7.98 76.21
C ARG A 144 -17.44 -9.20 77.10
N GLU A 145 -18.38 -10.14 77.04
CA GLU A 145 -18.19 -11.56 77.37
C GLU A 145 -18.49 -12.42 76.14
#